data_AF-A0A2M6XAB6-F1
#
_entry.id   AF-A0A2M6XAB6-F1
#
_cell.length_a   1.000
_cell.length_b   1.000
_cell.length_c   1.000
_cell.angle_alpha   90.00
_cell.angle_beta   90.00
_cell.angle_gamma   90.00
#
_symmetry.space_group_name_H-M   'P 1'
#
loop_
_entity.id
_entity.type
_entity.pdbx_description
1 polymer ?
#
loop_
_entity_poly.entity_id
_entity_poly.type
_entity_poly.pdbx_seq_one_letter_code
_entity_poly.pdbx_strand_id
1 'polypeptide(L)'
;YHLLETIAKYDNPKIHGKTGLREYQNQKSLYCSRTQAKKAFNDLILKAKAKYIFLSYSNEGLMTLDDIKETMSLRGKYGYFTKEYSRFKADKSENRNYTASKTTEYLHYVVCN
;
A
#
# COMPACT_ATOMS: atom_id res chain seq x y z
N TYR A 1 20.54 1.00 -1.45
CA TYR A 1 20.68 1.72 -0.17
C TYR A 1 21.04 0.70 0.91
N HIS A 2 22.29 0.23 0.96
CA HIS A 2 22.72 -0.77 1.96
C HIS A 2 23.83 -0.24 2.88
N LEU A 3 24.66 0.70 2.40
CA LEU A 3 25.85 1.16 3.10
C LEU A 3 25.54 1.76 4.48
N LEU A 4 24.56 2.68 4.56
CA LEU A 4 24.14 3.27 5.84
C LEU A 4 23.52 2.23 6.78
N GLU A 5 22.77 1.27 6.23
CA GLU A 5 22.21 0.16 7.02
C GLU A 5 23.31 -0.75 7.56
N THR A 6 24.39 -0.96 6.78
CA THR A 6 25.60 -1.69 7.19
C THR A 6 26.38 -0.98 8.28
N ILE A 7 26.54 0.33 8.19
CA ILE A 7 27.19 1.11 9.25
C ILE A 7 26.34 1.03 10.53
N ALA A 8 25.02 1.17 10.41
CA ALA A 8 24.12 1.13 11.55
C ALA A 8 24.04 -0.25 12.23
N LYS A 9 24.02 -1.35 11.47
CA LYS A 9 23.99 -2.72 12.00
C LYS A 9 25.38 -3.28 12.32
N TYR A 10 26.44 -2.61 11.85
CA TYR A 10 27.84 -3.01 12.00
C TYR A 10 28.09 -4.49 11.64
N ASP A 11 27.48 -4.94 10.56
CA ASP A 11 27.49 -6.32 10.06
C ASP A 11 28.15 -6.40 8.67
N ASN A 12 28.43 -7.60 8.18
CA ASN A 12 28.99 -7.84 6.84
C ASN A 12 28.03 -8.70 6.00
N PRO A 13 26.93 -8.11 5.49
CA PRO A 13 25.89 -8.88 4.81
C PRO A 13 26.38 -9.40 3.45
N LYS A 14 25.87 -10.57 3.05
CA LYS A 14 25.95 -10.96 1.63
C LYS A 14 25.04 -10.03 0.82
N ILE A 15 25.63 -9.29 -0.11
CA ILE A 15 24.93 -8.39 -1.03
C ILE A 15 24.73 -9.06 -2.39
N HIS A 16 23.64 -8.72 -3.07
CA HIS A 16 23.33 -9.25 -4.41
C HIS A 16 22.92 -8.16 -5.40
N GLY A 17 23.08 -8.46 -6.69
CA GLY A 17 22.72 -7.57 -7.81
C GLY A 17 23.65 -6.38 -8.00
N LYS A 18 23.50 -5.69 -9.14
CA LYS A 18 24.32 -4.50 -9.50
C LYS A 18 24.19 -3.34 -8.51
N THR A 19 23.11 -3.30 -7.75
CA THR A 19 22.80 -2.24 -6.77
C THR A 19 23.23 -2.60 -5.33
N GLY A 20 23.78 -3.80 -5.11
CA GLY A 20 24.28 -4.27 -3.83
C GLY A 20 23.18 -4.29 -2.75
N LEU A 21 22.10 -5.03 -2.96
CA LEU A 21 21.04 -5.12 -1.95
C LEU A 21 21.38 -6.21 -0.92
N ARG A 22 21.08 -5.95 0.35
CA ARG A 22 21.09 -6.95 1.43
C ARG A 22 19.99 -7.98 1.17
N GLU A 23 20.13 -9.20 1.67
CA GLU A 23 18.98 -10.10 1.75
C GLU A 23 17.96 -9.56 2.77
N TYR A 24 16.84 -9.07 2.25
CA TYR A 24 15.77 -8.44 3.06
C TYR A 24 14.46 -9.23 3.01
N GLN A 25 14.46 -10.46 2.47
CA GLN A 25 13.22 -11.24 2.28
C GLN A 25 12.41 -11.37 3.57
N ASN A 26 13.06 -11.61 4.71
CA ASN A 26 12.43 -11.74 6.02
C ASN A 26 11.97 -10.40 6.65
N GLN A 27 12.42 -9.27 6.10
CA GLN A 27 12.07 -7.92 6.57
C GLN A 27 10.96 -7.30 5.70
N LYS A 28 10.56 -7.96 4.61
CA LYS A 28 9.59 -7.43 3.66
C LYS A 28 8.19 -7.50 4.28
N SER A 29 7.52 -6.36 4.38
CA SER A 29 6.12 -6.31 4.80
C SER A 29 5.22 -7.04 3.79
N LEU A 30 4.21 -7.74 4.29
CA LEU A 30 3.15 -8.35 3.47
C LEU A 30 2.41 -7.31 2.62
N TYR A 31 2.39 -6.05 3.07
CA TYR A 31 1.80 -4.92 2.34
C TYR A 31 2.69 -4.40 1.20
N CYS A 32 3.87 -4.97 0.95
CA CYS A 32 4.73 -4.58 -0.18
C CYS A 32 4.50 -5.43 -1.45
N SER A 33 3.57 -6.38 -1.41
CA SER A 33 3.21 -7.22 -2.56
C SER A 33 1.72 -7.16 -2.79
N ARG A 34 1.27 -6.97 -4.04
CA ARG A 34 -0.17 -6.90 -4.38
C ARG A 34 -0.94 -8.13 -3.88
N THR A 35 -0.40 -9.33 -4.11
CA THR A 35 -1.05 -10.59 -3.72
C THR A 35 -1.12 -10.76 -2.20
N GLN A 36 -0.07 -10.37 -1.48
CA GLN A 36 -0.01 -10.52 -0.03
C GLN A 36 -0.76 -9.40 0.70
N ALA A 37 -0.79 -8.19 0.14
CA ALA A 37 -1.44 -7.02 0.72
C ALA A 37 -2.94 -7.27 0.90
N LYS A 38 -3.63 -7.79 -0.12
CA LYS A 38 -5.06 -8.16 -0.02
C LYS A 38 -5.30 -9.17 1.10
N LYS A 39 -4.47 -10.22 1.17
CA LYS A 39 -4.61 -11.27 2.19
C LYS A 39 -4.38 -10.72 3.60
N ALA A 40 -3.32 -9.94 3.79
CA ALA A 40 -3.00 -9.32 5.08
C ALA A 40 -4.09 -8.31 5.50
N PHE A 41 -4.60 -7.52 4.55
CA PHE A 41 -5.70 -6.59 4.79
C PHE A 41 -6.97 -7.31 5.22
N ASN A 42 -7.35 -8.40 4.54
CA ASN A 42 -8.51 -9.21 4.92
C ASN A 42 -8.38 -9.78 6.34
N ASP A 43 -7.22 -10.33 6.67
CA ASP A 43 -6.96 -10.85 8.03
C ASP A 43 -7.07 -9.74 9.10
N LEU A 44 -6.51 -8.56 8.82
CA LEU A 44 -6.57 -7.40 9.71
C LEU A 44 -8.01 -6.94 9.95
N ILE A 45 -8.78 -6.72 8.88
CA ILE A 45 -10.16 -6.23 8.96
C ILE A 45 -11.05 -7.24 9.69
N LEU A 46 -10.89 -8.53 9.42
CA LEU A 46 -11.69 -9.58 10.07
C LEU A 46 -11.35 -9.75 11.55
N LYS A 47 -10.10 -9.52 11.96
CA LYS A 47 -9.68 -9.65 13.37
C LYS A 47 -9.83 -8.36 14.18
N ALA A 48 -9.98 -7.21 13.52
CA ALA A 48 -10.13 -5.93 14.19
C ALA A 48 -11.36 -5.92 15.11
N LYS A 49 -11.17 -5.52 16.37
CA LYS A 49 -12.26 -5.33 17.34
C LYS A 49 -12.59 -3.85 17.42
N ALA A 50 -13.37 -3.37 16.45
CA ALA A 50 -13.76 -1.97 16.35
C ALA A 50 -15.23 -1.87 15.93
N LYS A 51 -15.91 -0.80 16.35
CA LYS A 51 -17.28 -0.47 15.90
C LYS A 51 -17.26 0.27 14.55
N TYR A 52 -16.22 1.04 14.29
CA TYR A 52 -16.03 1.79 13.06
C TYR A 52 -14.61 1.57 12.57
N ILE A 53 -14.45 1.30 11.29
CA ILE A 53 -13.14 1.23 10.64
C ILE A 53 -13.14 2.23 9.50
N PHE A 54 -12.12 3.09 9.47
CA PHE A 54 -11.86 4.01 8.39
C PHE A 54 -10.54 3.65 7.71
N LEU A 55 -10.50 3.75 6.39
CA LEU A 55 -9.29 3.55 5.59
C LEU A 55 -9.18 4.68 4.57
N SER A 56 -8.08 5.44 4.63
CA SER A 56 -7.69 6.35 3.57
C SER A 56 -6.82 5.59 2.57
N TYR A 57 -7.21 5.58 1.30
CA TYR A 57 -6.49 4.84 0.25
C TYR A 57 -6.68 5.48 -1.12
N SER A 58 -5.64 5.53 -1.94
CA SER A 58 -5.72 6.08 -3.30
C SER A 58 -5.84 4.98 -4.35
N ASN A 59 -6.31 5.32 -5.56
CA ASN A 59 -6.36 4.40 -6.69
C ASN A 59 -4.98 3.97 -7.23
N GLU A 60 -3.89 4.60 -6.76
CA GLU A 60 -2.52 4.21 -7.12
C GLU A 60 -1.91 3.16 -6.18
N GLY A 61 -2.65 2.76 -5.14
CA GLY A 61 -2.23 1.74 -4.21
C GLY A 61 -2.15 0.33 -4.81
N LEU A 62 -1.73 -0.62 -3.98
CA LEU A 62 -1.61 -2.01 -4.38
C LEU A 62 -2.95 -2.73 -4.47
N MET A 63 -3.93 -2.35 -3.64
CA MET A 63 -5.28 -2.92 -3.60
C MET A 63 -6.24 -2.07 -4.43
N THR A 64 -7.16 -2.70 -5.15
CA THR A 64 -8.19 -2.00 -5.90
C THR A 64 -9.33 -1.56 -4.98
N LEU A 65 -10.17 -0.63 -5.46
CA LEU A 65 -11.42 -0.25 -4.79
C LEU A 65 -12.30 -1.48 -4.50
N ASP A 66 -12.37 -2.42 -5.45
CA ASP A 66 -13.15 -3.64 -5.31
C ASP A 66 -12.58 -4.58 -4.24
N ASP A 67 -11.25 -4.74 -4.18
CA ASP A 67 -10.60 -5.55 -3.13
C ASP A 67 -10.92 -5.01 -1.72
N ILE A 68 -10.88 -3.68 -1.57
CA ILE A 68 -11.16 -3.01 -0.30
C ILE A 68 -12.64 -3.14 0.06
N LYS A 69 -13.53 -2.87 -0.91
CA LYS A 69 -14.98 -2.99 -0.75
C LYS A 69 -15.38 -4.40 -0.35
N GLU A 70 -14.86 -5.42 -1.04
CA GLU A 70 -15.11 -6.83 -0.73
C GLU A 70 -14.75 -7.12 0.73
N THR A 71 -13.52 -6.79 1.12
CA THR A 71 -12.98 -7.06 2.46
C THR A 71 -13.74 -6.33 3.56
N MET A 72 -13.95 -5.01 3.42
CA MET A 72 -14.59 -4.21 4.46
C MET A 72 -16.08 -4.52 4.60
N SER A 73 -16.77 -4.90 3.52
CA SER A 73 -18.19 -5.27 3.56
C SER A 73 -18.46 -6.53 4.38
N LEU A 74 -17.47 -7.42 4.57
CA LEU A 74 -17.60 -8.60 5.42
C LEU A 74 -17.82 -8.25 6.91
N ARG A 75 -17.52 -7.01 7.31
CA ARG A 75 -17.64 -6.56 8.70
C ARG A 75 -18.95 -5.85 9.03
N GLY A 76 -19.72 -5.42 8.03
CA GLY A 76 -20.97 -4.69 8.24
C GLY A 76 -21.26 -3.69 7.13
N LYS A 77 -21.90 -2.57 7.48
CA LYS A 77 -22.35 -1.57 6.49
C LYS A 77 -21.17 -0.75 5.98
N TYR A 78 -20.76 -1.04 4.75
CA TYR A 78 -19.68 -0.35 4.04
C TYR A 78 -20.15 0.88 3.27
N GLY A 79 -19.27 1.89 3.19
CA GLY A 79 -19.38 3.00 2.26
C GLY A 79 -18.03 3.66 2.04
N TYR A 80 -17.97 4.67 1.16
CA TYR A 80 -16.77 5.45 0.95
C TYR A 80 -17.10 6.85 0.45
N PHE A 81 -16.16 7.76 0.65
CA PHE A 81 -16.12 9.09 0.02
C PHE A 81 -14.95 9.15 -0.94
N THR A 82 -15.06 9.95 -1.99
CA THR A 82 -13.98 10.15 -2.97
C THR A 82 -13.63 11.62 -3.11
N LYS A 83 -12.36 11.87 -3.43
CA LYS A 83 -11.91 13.19 -3.86
C LYS A 83 -10.82 13.04 -4.91
N GLU A 84 -10.98 13.76 -6.02
CA GLU A 84 -9.98 13.79 -7.08
C GLU A 84 -8.92 14.85 -6.80
N TYR A 85 -7.66 14.49 -7.08
CA TYR A 85 -6.53 15.38 -7.03
C TYR A 85 -5.72 15.29 -8.33
N SER A 86 -5.06 16.40 -8.68
CA SER A 86 -4.07 16.40 -9.76
C SER A 86 -2.90 15.52 -9.35
N ARG A 87 -2.49 14.59 -10.22
CA ARG A 87 -1.38 13.69 -9.94
C ARG A 87 -0.09 14.51 -9.78
N PHE A 88 0.64 14.28 -8.71
CA PHE A 88 1.96 14.88 -8.52
C PHE A 88 2.91 14.36 -9.61
N LYS A 89 3.58 15.28 -10.32
CA LYS A 89 4.55 14.96 -11.38
C LYS A 89 5.89 15.56 -10.98
N ALA A 90 6.88 14.70 -10.70
CA ALA A 90 8.24 15.14 -10.39
C ALA A 90 9.02 15.60 -11.64
N ASP A 91 8.69 15.07 -12.82
CA ASP A 91 9.41 15.32 -14.08
C ASP A 91 8.55 16.04 -15.13
N LYS A 92 9.20 16.86 -15.98
CA LYS A 92 8.57 17.53 -17.14
C LYS A 92 8.08 16.50 -18.17
N SER A 93 6.98 16.82 -18.85
CA SER A 93 6.25 15.98 -19.81
C SER A 93 7.01 15.57 -21.07
N GLU A 94 8.18 16.15 -21.33
CA GLU A 94 8.95 15.90 -22.56
C GLU A 94 9.61 14.50 -22.59
N ASN A 95 9.75 13.81 -21.45
CA ASN A 95 10.51 12.55 -21.37
C ASN A 95 9.69 11.29 -21.05
N ARG A 96 8.38 11.38 -20.77
CA ARG A 96 7.54 10.21 -20.46
C ARG A 96 6.06 10.38 -20.84
N ASN A 97 5.50 9.37 -21.49
CA ASN A 97 4.05 9.21 -21.65
C ASN A 97 3.41 8.84 -20.31
N TYR A 98 2.70 9.79 -19.70
CA TYR A 98 1.94 9.54 -18.49
C TYR A 98 0.58 8.92 -18.83
N THR A 99 0.30 7.72 -18.31
CA THR A 99 -0.96 6.99 -18.54
C THR A 99 -2.17 7.55 -17.78
N ALA A 100 -1.96 8.40 -16.77
CA ALA A 100 -3.03 9.02 -15.98
C ALA A 100 -2.64 10.41 -15.48
N SER A 101 -3.58 11.36 -15.53
CA SER A 101 -3.41 12.77 -15.14
C SER A 101 -3.92 13.10 -13.72
N LYS A 102 -4.70 12.19 -13.13
CA LYS A 102 -5.38 12.37 -11.85
C LYS A 102 -5.16 11.17 -10.93
N THR A 103 -5.17 11.44 -9.64
CA THR A 103 -5.19 10.45 -8.56
C THR A 103 -6.50 10.64 -7.80
N THR A 104 -7.19 9.55 -7.49
CA THR A 104 -8.42 9.59 -6.71
C THR A 104 -8.13 9.05 -5.32
N GLU A 105 -8.35 9.90 -4.32
CA GLU A 105 -8.29 9.52 -2.91
C GLU A 105 -9.66 9.01 -2.47
N TYR A 106 -9.67 7.90 -1.73
CA TYR A 106 -10.86 7.29 -1.16
C TYR A 106 -10.74 7.31 0.36
N LEU A 107 -11.82 7.73 1.03
CA LEU A 107 -12.01 7.51 2.45
C LEU A 107 -13.09 6.44 2.61
N HIS A 108 -12.67 5.20 2.79
CA HIS A 108 -13.55 4.07 3.05
C HIS A 108 -13.97 4.05 4.51
N TYR A 109 -15.19 3.59 4.78
CA TYR A 109 -15.67 3.33 6.12
C TYR A 109 -16.51 2.05 6.18
N VAL A 110 -16.49 1.39 7.33
CA VAL A 110 -17.47 0.36 7.68
C VAL A 110 -17.95 0.55 9.11
N VAL A 111 -19.27 0.47 9.29
CA VAL A 111 -19.90 0.31 10.60
C VAL A 111 -20.00 -1.19 10.87
N CYS A 112 -19.22 -1.66 11.83
CA CYS A 112 -19.15 -3.08 12.18
C CYS A 112 -20.39 -3.50 12.98
N ASN A 113 -20.88 -4.71 12.69
CA ASN A 113 -21.94 -5.35 13.46
C ASN A 113 -21.39 -6.00 14.73
#